data_AF-A0A838H8I5-F1
#
_entry.id   AF-A0A838H8I5-F1
#
_cell.length_a   1.000
_cell.length_b   1.000
_cell.length_c   1.000
_cell.angle_alpha   90.00
_cell.angle_beta   90.00
_cell.angle_gamma   90.00
#
_symmetry.space_group_name_H-M   'P 1'
#
loop_
_entity.id
_entity.type
_entity.pdbx_description
1 polymer ?
#
loop_
_entity_poly.entity_id
_entity_poly.type
_entity_poly.pdbx_seq_one_letter_code
_entity_poly.pdbx_strand_id
1 'polypeptide(L)'
;MKTRTRALTALGIATALAATYASVSLTSASAESGDQDNQAERTKQVSVEVFAPGNGDNAGISGAGWFVDLDVDFDGSTLTQTGFTGLQLTGPAAHTDTAPFPGTFSTGRDDRMPGLVVLTSTTNNTLPGFSGPGTNLANLFNLTGVTNRDKHGTELWDTWIVGAPIAGTNVQSTLTVAVIKDLNHNGIYDDAPNVVTDQNGDGRINRRDLRKIGVASNIETVHFHINGNPA
;
A
#
# COMPACT_ATOMS: atom_id res chain seq x y z
N MET A 1 66.31 -45.25 11.08
CA MET A 1 67.55 -44.87 11.82
C MET A 1 68.43 -44.05 10.88
N LYS A 2 68.94 -42.86 11.29
CA LYS A 2 69.77 -41.91 10.52
C LYS A 2 69.09 -41.36 9.24
N THR A 3 68.49 -40.17 9.21
CA THR A 3 69.07 -38.80 9.33
C THR A 3 70.06 -38.46 8.21
N ARG A 4 69.72 -37.47 7.35
CA ARG A 4 70.50 -36.21 7.19
C ARG A 4 69.92 -35.22 6.16
N THR A 5 69.63 -34.04 6.66
CA THR A 5 69.51 -32.75 5.97
C THR A 5 70.79 -32.37 5.21
N ARG A 6 70.67 -31.67 4.07
CA ARG A 6 71.42 -30.42 3.77
C ARG A 6 70.92 -29.74 2.48
N ALA A 7 71.20 -28.45 2.36
CA ALA A 7 70.63 -27.50 1.38
C ALA A 7 71.73 -26.64 0.72
N LEU A 8 71.31 -25.74 -0.19
CA LEU A 8 72.12 -24.74 -0.93
C LEU A 8 73.05 -25.38 -2.00
N THR A 9 73.43 -24.78 -3.15
CA THR A 9 73.30 -23.42 -3.75
C THR A 9 73.40 -23.57 -5.31
N ALA A 10 73.28 -22.61 -6.25
CA ALA A 10 73.23 -21.13 -6.26
C ALA A 10 72.45 -20.56 -7.51
N LEU A 11 72.78 -19.33 -7.91
CA LEU A 11 72.36 -18.53 -9.08
C LEU A 11 72.78 -19.07 -10.48
N GLY A 12 72.10 -18.63 -11.55
CA GLY A 12 72.53 -18.92 -12.94
C GLY A 12 71.84 -18.19 -14.11
N ILE A 13 71.87 -16.84 -14.16
CA ILE A 13 71.79 -15.99 -15.38
C ILE A 13 70.42 -15.89 -16.11
N ALA A 14 70.15 -14.69 -16.65
CA ALA A 14 68.90 -14.27 -17.28
C ALA A 14 68.90 -14.40 -18.82
N THR A 15 67.70 -14.54 -19.39
CA THR A 15 67.37 -14.05 -20.74
C THR A 15 66.02 -13.31 -20.67
N ALA A 16 65.96 -12.12 -21.25
CA ALA A 16 64.78 -11.27 -21.25
C ALA A 16 63.88 -11.59 -22.46
N LEU A 17 62.56 -11.61 -22.27
CA LEU A 17 61.62 -11.52 -23.39
C LEU A 17 60.30 -10.85 -22.98
N ALA A 18 59.93 -9.85 -23.78
CA ALA A 18 58.60 -9.27 -24.00
C ALA A 18 57.72 -8.93 -22.78
N ALA A 19 57.54 -7.63 -22.54
CA ALA A 19 56.41 -7.13 -21.75
C ALA A 19 55.09 -7.31 -22.52
N THR A 20 54.07 -7.86 -21.85
CA THR A 20 52.67 -7.71 -22.23
C THR A 20 51.88 -7.34 -20.97
N TYR A 21 51.37 -6.12 -20.90
CA TYR A 21 50.54 -5.66 -19.79
C TYR A 21 49.14 -6.26 -19.93
N ALA A 22 48.86 -7.32 -19.17
CA ALA A 22 47.50 -7.83 -18.96
C ALA A 22 46.96 -7.25 -17.64
N SER A 23 46.15 -6.20 -17.74
CA SER A 23 45.44 -5.62 -16.60
C SER A 23 44.49 -6.66 -16.00
N VAL A 24 44.71 -7.08 -14.76
CA VAL A 24 43.75 -7.92 -14.04
C VAL A 24 42.61 -7.03 -13.55
N SER A 25 41.56 -6.91 -14.36
CA SER A 25 40.32 -6.26 -13.95
C SER A 25 39.64 -7.11 -12.89
N LEU A 26 39.69 -6.66 -11.64
CA LEU A 26 38.85 -7.18 -10.57
C LEU A 26 37.39 -6.83 -10.87
N THR A 27 36.62 -7.81 -11.34
CA THR A 27 35.17 -7.65 -11.53
C THR A 27 34.49 -7.63 -10.17
N SER A 28 34.29 -6.45 -9.61
CA SER A 28 33.44 -6.25 -8.44
C SER A 28 32.03 -6.77 -8.74
N ALA A 29 31.54 -7.71 -7.94
CA ALA A 29 30.17 -8.16 -8.03
C ALA A 29 29.24 -7.03 -7.53
N SER A 30 28.64 -6.30 -8.47
CA SER A 30 27.59 -5.34 -8.16
C SER A 30 26.38 -6.07 -7.61
N ALA A 31 26.00 -5.79 -6.36
CA ALA A 31 24.73 -6.24 -5.82
C ALA A 31 23.58 -5.47 -6.49
N GLU A 32 22.85 -6.12 -7.39
CA GLU A 32 21.58 -5.58 -7.90
C GLU A 32 20.51 -5.70 -6.82
N SER A 33 20.25 -4.60 -6.10
CA SER A 33 19.15 -4.54 -5.12
C SER A 33 18.50 -3.16 -5.02
N GLY A 34 17.23 -3.07 -5.40
CA GLY A 34 16.24 -2.25 -4.68
C GLY A 34 15.94 -0.83 -5.17
N ASP A 35 16.68 -0.25 -6.12
CA ASP A 35 16.55 1.20 -6.40
C ASP A 35 15.54 1.58 -7.52
N GLN A 36 15.21 0.67 -8.43
CA GLN A 36 14.26 0.97 -9.52
C GLN A 36 12.79 0.98 -9.08
N ASP A 37 12.38 0.10 -8.17
CA ASP A 37 11.00 0.08 -7.65
C ASP A 37 10.65 1.37 -6.90
N ASN A 38 11.60 1.96 -6.19
CA ASN A 38 11.39 3.17 -5.37
C ASN A 38 11.26 4.46 -6.21
N GLN A 39 11.90 4.57 -7.38
CA GLN A 39 11.78 5.77 -8.23
C GLN A 39 10.45 5.81 -9.01
N ALA A 40 9.87 4.66 -9.33
CA ALA A 40 8.55 4.57 -9.96
C ALA A 40 7.39 4.92 -9.01
N GLU A 41 7.64 5.04 -7.70
CA GLU A 41 6.63 5.49 -6.73
C GLU A 41 6.73 6.99 -6.42
N ARG A 42 7.93 7.58 -6.49
CA ARG A 42 8.18 9.02 -6.25
C ARG A 42 7.81 9.94 -7.43
N THR A 43 7.22 9.40 -8.49
CA THR A 43 6.84 10.12 -9.72
C THR A 43 5.34 10.03 -10.03
N LYS A 44 4.56 9.57 -9.05
CA LYS A 44 3.10 9.40 -9.16
C LYS A 44 2.40 10.72 -8.85
N GLN A 45 1.36 11.04 -9.62
CA GLN A 45 0.51 12.23 -9.45
C GLN A 45 -0.50 12.09 -8.30
N VAL A 46 -0.45 10.99 -7.55
CA VAL A 46 -1.30 10.74 -6.40
C VAL A 46 -0.44 10.09 -5.32
N SER A 47 -0.59 10.53 -4.07
CA SER A 47 -0.04 9.89 -2.88
C SER A 47 -1.17 9.54 -1.90
N VAL A 48 -0.90 8.53 -1.06
CA VAL A 48 -1.76 8.09 0.03
C VAL A 48 -0.87 7.92 1.26
N GLU A 49 -1.20 8.57 2.37
CA GLU A 49 -0.61 8.31 3.69
C GLU A 49 -1.69 7.80 4.66
N VAL A 50 -1.32 6.85 5.54
CA VAL A 50 -2.22 6.27 6.55
C VAL A 50 -1.69 6.62 7.93
N PHE A 51 -2.50 7.35 8.70
CA PHE A 51 -2.18 7.79 10.07
C PHE A 51 -2.65 6.80 11.14
N ALA A 52 -3.74 6.08 10.88
CA ALA A 52 -4.23 5.02 11.74
C ALA A 52 -4.76 3.82 10.92
N PRO A 53 -4.49 2.56 11.32
CA PRO A 53 -3.51 2.17 12.35
C PRO A 53 -2.07 2.49 11.90
N GLY A 54 -1.14 2.57 12.85
CA GLY A 54 0.30 2.60 12.58
C GLY A 54 0.91 1.20 12.43
N ASN A 55 2.12 1.14 11.84
CA ASN A 55 2.85 -0.13 11.70
C ASN A 55 3.28 -0.68 13.07
N GLY A 56 2.79 -1.87 13.41
CA GLY A 56 3.03 -2.54 14.69
C GLY A 56 1.99 -2.28 15.77
N ASP A 57 0.96 -1.46 15.49
CA ASP A 57 -0.08 -1.14 16.47
C ASP A 57 -0.90 -2.36 16.92
N ASN A 58 -1.37 -2.32 18.17
CA ASN A 58 -2.35 -3.25 18.71
C ASN A 58 -3.70 -2.52 18.87
N ALA A 59 -4.47 -2.47 17.79
CA ALA A 59 -5.58 -1.56 17.62
C ALA A 59 -6.93 -2.15 18.07
N GLY A 60 -7.79 -1.30 18.65
CA GLY A 60 -9.18 -1.61 18.96
C GLY A 60 -9.42 -2.39 20.26
N ILE A 61 -10.67 -2.83 20.41
CA ILE A 61 -11.23 -3.56 21.56
C ILE A 61 -12.20 -4.62 21.00
N SER A 62 -12.08 -5.88 21.42
CA SER A 62 -12.94 -6.99 20.95
C SER A 62 -13.07 -7.12 19.42
N GLY A 63 -12.02 -6.72 18.66
CA GLY A 63 -11.98 -6.68 17.20
C GLY A 63 -12.60 -5.45 16.52
N ALA A 64 -13.17 -4.52 17.28
CA ALA A 64 -13.82 -3.30 16.81
C ALA A 64 -13.17 -2.04 17.41
N GLY A 65 -13.67 -0.86 17.08
CA GLY A 65 -13.24 0.41 17.69
C GLY A 65 -11.81 0.84 17.33
N TRP A 66 -11.23 0.27 16.27
CA TRP A 66 -10.01 0.77 15.64
C TRP A 66 -10.37 1.70 14.48
N PHE A 67 -9.45 2.60 14.14
CA PHE A 67 -9.63 3.56 13.06
C PHE A 67 -8.92 3.12 11.79
N VAL A 68 -9.47 3.51 10.65
CA VAL A 68 -8.69 3.78 9.43
C VAL A 68 -8.75 5.29 9.20
N ASP A 69 -7.61 5.96 9.19
CA ASP A 69 -7.49 7.40 9.03
C ASP A 69 -6.36 7.69 8.04
N LEU A 70 -6.66 8.42 6.97
CA LEU A 70 -5.77 8.59 5.82
C LEU A 70 -6.01 9.92 5.10
N ASP A 71 -4.99 10.36 4.37
CA ASP A 71 -5.13 11.35 3.31
C ASP A 71 -4.90 10.74 1.92
N VAL A 72 -5.36 11.48 0.91
CA VAL A 72 -5.03 11.27 -0.48
C VAL A 72 -4.70 12.61 -1.13
N ASP A 73 -3.43 12.80 -1.44
CA ASP A 73 -2.90 13.97 -2.14
C ASP A 73 -2.92 13.75 -3.66
N PHE A 74 -3.56 14.62 -4.42
CA PHE A 74 -3.63 14.55 -5.89
C PHE A 74 -2.86 15.72 -6.53
N ASP A 75 -1.56 15.51 -6.72
CA ASP A 75 -0.64 16.43 -7.40
C ASP A 75 -1.12 16.81 -8.81
N GLY A 76 -1.18 18.11 -9.09
CA GLY A 76 -1.59 18.68 -10.37
C GLY A 76 -3.07 18.49 -10.72
N SER A 77 -3.88 17.92 -9.83
CA SER A 77 -5.28 17.57 -10.09
C SER A 77 -6.26 18.54 -9.44
N THR A 78 -7.32 18.87 -10.16
CA THR A 78 -8.49 19.58 -9.61
C THR A 78 -9.43 18.63 -8.88
N LEU A 79 -10.23 19.15 -7.95
CA LEU A 79 -11.27 18.39 -7.23
C LEU A 79 -12.25 17.61 -8.14
N THR A 80 -12.45 18.04 -9.39
CA THR A 80 -13.28 17.28 -10.33
C THR A 80 -12.56 16.03 -10.86
N GLN A 81 -11.24 16.10 -11.04
CA GLN A 81 -10.42 14.99 -11.53
C GLN A 81 -10.17 13.93 -10.46
N THR A 82 -10.21 14.28 -9.17
CA THR A 82 -10.16 13.31 -8.06
C THR A 82 -11.38 12.39 -7.99
N GLY A 83 -12.43 12.66 -8.79
CA GLY A 83 -13.71 11.96 -8.72
C GLY A 83 -14.59 12.40 -7.55
N PHE A 84 -14.18 13.42 -6.77
CA PHE A 84 -14.88 13.81 -5.56
C PHE A 84 -16.30 14.32 -5.83
N THR A 85 -17.30 13.61 -5.31
CA THR A 85 -18.72 13.95 -5.52
C THR A 85 -19.34 14.73 -4.34
N GLY A 86 -18.71 14.75 -3.17
CA GLY A 86 -19.11 15.56 -2.01
C GLY A 86 -18.63 15.02 -0.66
N LEU A 87 -18.89 15.76 0.43
CA LEU A 87 -18.51 15.41 1.81
C LEU A 87 -19.28 14.21 2.40
N GLN A 88 -18.59 13.34 3.13
CA GLN A 88 -19.18 12.17 3.80
C GLN A 88 -19.40 12.43 5.30
N LEU A 89 -20.57 12.06 5.81
CA LEU A 89 -20.88 11.87 7.25
C LEU A 89 -21.84 10.67 7.32
N THR A 90 -21.30 9.48 7.51
CA THR A 90 -22.07 8.23 7.52
C THR A 90 -21.87 7.46 8.82
N GLY A 91 -22.86 6.64 9.18
CA GLY A 91 -22.81 5.78 10.35
C GLY A 91 -24.21 5.31 10.74
N PRO A 92 -24.35 4.15 11.41
CA PRO A 92 -25.64 3.71 11.94
C PRO A 92 -26.02 4.54 13.18
N ALA A 93 -27.17 5.21 13.12
CA ALA A 93 -27.76 6.11 14.11
C ALA A 93 -27.27 7.58 14.08
N ALA A 94 -27.99 8.44 14.82
CA ALA A 94 -27.91 9.89 14.68
C ALA A 94 -26.71 10.49 15.41
N HIS A 95 -25.75 10.98 14.62
CA HIS A 95 -24.67 11.87 15.06
C HIS A 95 -24.83 13.19 14.28
N THR A 96 -25.41 14.21 14.93
CA THR A 96 -25.70 15.55 14.37
C THR A 96 -24.43 16.14 13.73
N ASP A 97 -24.43 16.71 12.52
CA ASP A 97 -25.52 17.42 11.82
C ASP A 97 -26.47 16.59 10.93
N THR A 98 -27.77 16.77 11.16
CA THR A 98 -28.88 16.23 10.35
C THR A 98 -29.00 17.02 9.04
N ALA A 99 -29.15 16.45 7.84
CA ALA A 99 -29.58 15.11 7.39
C ALA A 99 -28.43 14.31 6.74
N PRO A 100 -28.55 12.98 6.49
CA PRO A 100 -27.45 12.21 5.91
C PRO A 100 -26.99 12.79 4.57
N PHE A 101 -25.67 12.95 4.43
CA PHE A 101 -25.08 13.25 3.13
C PHE A 101 -25.45 12.13 2.12
N PRO A 102 -25.84 12.46 0.87
CA PRO A 102 -26.43 11.49 -0.05
C PRO A 102 -25.41 10.44 -0.53
N GLY A 103 -25.58 9.19 -0.12
CA GLY A 103 -24.67 8.10 -0.48
C GLY A 103 -25.09 6.78 0.17
N THR A 104 -24.38 5.71 -0.16
CA THR A 104 -24.56 4.38 0.43
C THR A 104 -23.50 4.11 1.49
N PHE A 105 -23.88 3.52 2.64
CA PHE A 105 -22.91 3.02 3.62
C PHE A 105 -22.83 1.51 3.50
N SER A 106 -21.84 1.01 2.76
CA SER A 106 -21.75 -0.40 2.40
C SER A 106 -20.33 -0.79 1.98
N THR A 107 -20.08 -2.09 1.80
CA THR A 107 -18.84 -2.57 1.18
C THR A 107 -18.84 -2.28 -0.32
N GLY A 108 -17.76 -1.72 -0.87
CA GLY A 108 -17.61 -1.46 -2.30
C GLY A 108 -16.71 -0.27 -2.60
N ARG A 109 -16.76 0.18 -3.87
CA ARG A 109 -16.25 1.48 -4.30
C ARG A 109 -17.01 2.57 -3.57
N ASP A 110 -16.28 3.56 -3.05
CA ASP A 110 -16.88 4.72 -2.40
C ASP A 110 -17.66 5.59 -3.39
N ASP A 111 -18.84 6.05 -2.99
CA ASP A 111 -19.63 7.01 -3.74
C ASP A 111 -18.93 8.38 -3.82
N ARG A 112 -18.01 8.68 -2.88
CA ARG A 112 -17.43 10.02 -2.67
C ARG A 112 -15.99 10.18 -3.11
N MET A 113 -15.16 9.16 -2.95
CA MET A 113 -13.82 9.03 -3.52
C MET A 113 -13.73 7.75 -4.36
N PRO A 114 -14.37 7.72 -5.55
CA PRO A 114 -14.61 6.50 -6.34
C PRO A 114 -13.34 5.85 -6.94
N GLY A 115 -12.17 6.46 -6.78
CA GLY A 115 -10.87 5.87 -7.11
C GLY A 115 -10.23 5.09 -5.95
N LEU A 116 -10.72 5.22 -4.71
CA LEU A 116 -10.11 4.61 -3.53
C LEU A 116 -10.40 3.10 -3.44
N VAL A 117 -9.34 2.35 -3.09
CA VAL A 117 -9.42 0.95 -2.66
C VAL A 117 -8.78 0.81 -1.28
N VAL A 118 -9.56 0.31 -0.32
CA VAL A 118 -9.09 -0.04 1.03
C VAL A 118 -9.36 -1.52 1.27
N LEU A 119 -8.31 -2.29 1.55
CA LEU A 119 -8.38 -3.74 1.82
C LEU A 119 -7.83 -4.05 3.21
N THR A 120 -8.38 -5.07 3.87
CA THR A 120 -7.82 -5.62 5.12
C THR A 120 -7.65 -7.14 4.96
N SER A 121 -6.44 -7.65 5.21
CA SER A 121 -6.06 -9.02 4.84
C SER A 121 -6.80 -10.13 5.60
N THR A 122 -7.52 -9.79 6.67
CA THR A 122 -8.33 -10.70 7.49
C THR A 122 -9.83 -10.42 7.43
N THR A 123 -10.28 -9.57 6.50
CA THR A 123 -11.70 -9.32 6.26
C THR A 123 -12.45 -10.63 6.05
N ASN A 124 -13.58 -10.75 6.74
CA ASN A 124 -14.45 -11.92 6.76
C ASN A 124 -15.08 -12.18 5.37
N ASN A 125 -15.34 -13.44 5.02
CA ASN A 125 -15.91 -13.87 3.73
C ASN A 125 -17.28 -14.57 3.84
N THR A 126 -17.91 -14.53 5.02
CA THR A 126 -19.22 -15.12 5.33
C THR A 126 -20.27 -14.11 5.78
N LEU A 127 -19.87 -12.89 6.15
CA LEU A 127 -20.79 -11.77 6.42
C LEU A 127 -21.43 -11.25 5.12
N PRO A 128 -22.75 -10.95 5.10
CA PRO A 128 -23.41 -10.36 3.93
C PRO A 128 -22.72 -9.08 3.45
N GLY A 129 -22.48 -8.98 2.13
CA GLY A 129 -21.75 -7.88 1.49
C GLY A 129 -20.23 -8.10 1.40
N PHE A 130 -19.65 -8.87 2.32
CA PHE A 130 -18.20 -9.07 2.35
C PHE A 130 -17.75 -10.24 1.46
N SER A 131 -16.67 -10.03 0.72
CA SER A 131 -16.00 -10.97 -0.18
C SER A 131 -14.60 -11.37 0.31
N GLY A 132 -14.39 -11.37 1.64
CA GLY A 132 -13.09 -11.68 2.23
C GLY A 132 -12.06 -10.56 2.06
N PRO A 133 -10.76 -10.89 2.00
CA PRO A 133 -9.67 -9.92 1.84
C PRO A 133 -9.72 -9.05 0.57
N GLY A 134 -10.54 -9.42 -0.42
CA GLY A 134 -10.79 -8.63 -1.63
C GLY A 134 -11.90 -7.60 -1.52
N THR A 135 -12.63 -7.54 -0.41
CA THR A 135 -13.70 -6.55 -0.21
C THR A 135 -13.10 -5.15 -0.21
N ASN A 136 -13.53 -4.27 -1.12
CA ASN A 136 -13.20 -2.85 -0.99
C ASN A 136 -14.01 -2.27 0.17
N LEU A 137 -13.32 -1.62 1.12
CA LEU A 137 -13.88 -1.05 2.33
C LEU A 137 -14.02 0.49 2.25
N ALA A 138 -13.64 1.11 1.12
CA ALA A 138 -13.68 2.57 0.93
C ALA A 138 -15.07 3.17 1.21
N ASN A 139 -16.15 2.52 0.76
CA ASN A 139 -17.52 3.00 0.98
C ASN A 139 -18.07 2.78 2.42
N LEU A 140 -17.20 2.43 3.36
CA LEU A 140 -17.48 2.37 4.80
C LEU A 140 -16.89 3.54 5.59
N PHE A 141 -16.24 4.51 4.93
CA PHE A 141 -15.67 5.66 5.60
C PHE A 141 -16.75 6.56 6.19
N ASN A 142 -16.54 7.04 7.42
CA ASN A 142 -17.50 7.87 8.13
C ASN A 142 -17.39 9.32 7.68
N LEU A 143 -16.17 9.83 7.52
CA LEU A 143 -15.87 11.22 7.19
C LEU A 143 -15.03 11.27 5.92
N THR A 144 -15.38 12.17 5.01
CA THR A 144 -14.59 12.53 3.82
C THR A 144 -14.58 14.05 3.74
N GLY A 145 -13.40 14.61 3.90
CA GLY A 145 -13.12 16.05 3.89
C GLY A 145 -12.27 16.46 2.69
N VAL A 146 -12.28 17.76 2.42
CA VAL A 146 -11.37 18.42 1.50
C VAL A 146 -10.49 19.34 2.34
N THR A 147 -9.21 19.04 2.45
CA THR A 147 -8.31 19.69 3.41
C THR A 147 -7.40 20.72 2.76
N ASN A 148 -6.92 20.47 1.54
CA ASN A 148 -6.22 21.46 0.71
C ASN A 148 -6.76 21.50 -0.73
N ARG A 149 -6.86 22.71 -1.29
CA ARG A 149 -7.20 22.97 -2.70
C ARG A 149 -6.54 24.25 -3.18
N ASP A 150 -5.54 24.12 -4.03
CA ASP A 150 -4.87 25.27 -4.63
C ASP A 150 -4.52 25.03 -6.11
N LYS A 151 -3.46 25.68 -6.61
CA LYS A 151 -2.97 25.55 -7.99
C LYS A 151 -1.97 24.38 -8.17
N HIS A 152 -1.56 23.75 -7.08
CA HIS A 152 -0.58 22.67 -7.03
C HIS A 152 -1.27 21.31 -6.91
N GLY A 153 -2.39 21.21 -6.20
CA GLY A 153 -3.16 19.97 -6.12
C GLY A 153 -4.47 20.07 -5.33
N THR A 154 -5.02 18.89 -5.04
CA THR A 154 -6.19 18.70 -4.18
C THR A 154 -5.86 17.59 -3.18
N GLU A 155 -6.02 17.86 -1.89
CA GLU A 155 -5.85 16.91 -0.78
C GLU A 155 -7.26 16.55 -0.25
N LEU A 156 -7.52 15.25 -0.13
CA LEU A 156 -8.74 14.69 0.46
C LEU A 156 -8.37 13.95 1.75
N TRP A 157 -9.21 14.02 2.77
CA TRP A 157 -9.01 13.32 4.04
C TRP A 157 -10.16 12.38 4.32
N ASP A 158 -9.87 11.18 4.80
CA ASP A 158 -10.83 10.10 4.96
C ASP A 158 -10.65 9.42 6.34
N THR A 159 -11.72 9.37 7.15
CA THR A 159 -11.71 8.70 8.47
C THR A 159 -12.86 7.70 8.62
N TRP A 160 -12.54 6.50 9.12
CA TRP A 160 -13.47 5.42 9.47
C TRP A 160 -13.20 4.90 10.87
N ILE A 161 -14.24 4.66 11.68
CA ILE A 161 -14.18 3.80 12.86
C ILE A 161 -14.82 2.44 12.58
N VAL A 162 -14.04 1.37 12.74
CA VAL A 162 -14.47 0.00 12.47
C VAL A 162 -15.36 -0.51 13.61
N GLY A 163 -16.66 -0.24 13.51
CA GLY A 163 -17.64 -0.48 14.58
C GLY A 163 -17.98 -1.94 14.89
N ALA A 164 -17.42 -2.93 14.18
CA ALA A 164 -17.71 -4.36 14.35
C ALA A 164 -16.49 -5.23 13.98
N PRO A 165 -16.37 -6.47 14.51
CA PRO A 165 -15.22 -7.36 14.26
C PRO A 165 -15.22 -8.02 12.85
N ILE A 166 -15.42 -7.22 11.81
CA ILE A 166 -15.49 -7.63 10.40
C ILE A 166 -14.19 -8.23 9.86
N ALA A 167 -13.06 -7.96 10.51
CA ALA A 167 -11.72 -8.45 10.16
C ALA A 167 -11.15 -9.42 11.20
N GLY A 168 -12.01 -10.00 12.05
CA GLY A 168 -11.64 -10.94 13.10
C GLY A 168 -11.32 -10.30 14.45
N THR A 169 -10.81 -11.11 15.38
CA THR A 169 -10.46 -10.73 16.76
C THR A 169 -9.13 -11.38 17.13
N ASN A 170 -8.25 -10.67 17.85
CA ASN A 170 -6.94 -11.15 18.28
C ASN A 170 -6.12 -11.78 17.12
N VAL A 171 -5.95 -11.02 16.04
CA VAL A 171 -5.36 -11.51 14.78
C VAL A 171 -4.41 -10.48 14.19
N GLN A 172 -3.30 -10.96 13.61
CA GLN A 172 -2.42 -10.13 12.80
C GLN A 172 -3.07 -9.86 11.45
N SER A 173 -3.15 -8.59 11.07
CA SER A 173 -3.76 -8.14 9.82
C SER A 173 -2.85 -7.20 9.06
N THR A 174 -3.28 -6.83 7.86
CA THR A 174 -2.56 -5.92 6.98
C THR A 174 -3.60 -5.07 6.25
N LEU A 175 -3.54 -3.77 6.49
CA LEU A 175 -4.26 -2.78 5.70
C LEU A 175 -3.49 -2.58 4.40
N THR A 176 -4.19 -2.42 3.28
CA THR A 176 -3.58 -2.06 2.00
C THR A 176 -4.47 -1.03 1.32
N VAL A 177 -3.91 0.12 1.00
CA VAL A 177 -4.64 1.27 0.42
C VAL A 177 -3.98 1.72 -0.88
N ALA A 178 -4.79 2.04 -1.89
CA ALA A 178 -4.33 2.70 -3.11
C ALA A 178 -5.48 3.41 -3.83
N VAL A 179 -5.14 4.37 -4.68
CA VAL A 179 -6.03 4.93 -5.70
C VAL A 179 -5.81 4.20 -7.02
N ILE A 180 -6.89 3.74 -7.65
CA ILE A 180 -6.89 3.12 -8.99
C ILE A 180 -6.70 4.20 -10.06
N LYS A 181 -6.01 3.87 -11.16
CA LYS A 181 -5.88 4.81 -12.30
C LYS A 181 -7.24 5.12 -12.91
N ASP A 182 -7.30 6.25 -13.62
CA ASP A 182 -8.23 6.42 -14.72
C ASP A 182 -7.90 5.39 -15.82
N LEU A 183 -8.60 4.26 -15.78
CA LEU A 183 -8.47 3.11 -16.69
C LEU A 183 -9.30 3.33 -17.96
N ASN A 184 -10.39 4.09 -17.87
CA ASN A 184 -11.29 4.37 -18.99
C ASN A 184 -10.89 5.62 -19.81
N HIS A 185 -9.95 6.41 -19.29
CA HIS A 185 -9.38 7.63 -19.85
C HIS A 185 -10.36 8.81 -19.98
N ASN A 186 -11.28 8.97 -19.01
CA ASN A 186 -12.22 10.10 -18.90
C ASN A 186 -11.61 11.36 -18.25
N GLY A 187 -10.42 11.26 -17.64
CA GLY A 187 -9.75 12.32 -16.87
C GLY A 187 -10.12 12.35 -15.39
N ILE A 188 -10.75 11.31 -14.85
CA ILE A 188 -11.30 11.21 -13.49
C ILE A 188 -10.85 9.88 -12.85
N TYR A 189 -10.44 9.92 -11.59
CA TYR A 189 -10.12 8.71 -10.81
C TYR A 189 -11.40 8.07 -10.24
N ASP A 190 -12.20 7.36 -11.07
CA ASP A 190 -13.49 6.73 -10.66
C ASP A 190 -13.64 5.21 -10.93
N ASP A 191 -12.56 4.56 -11.37
CA ASP A 191 -12.53 3.15 -11.81
C ASP A 191 -12.26 2.10 -10.70
N ALA A 192 -12.39 2.42 -9.41
CA ALA A 192 -12.14 1.43 -8.36
C ALA A 192 -13.16 0.27 -8.38
N PRO A 193 -12.73 -0.99 -8.21
CA PRO A 193 -13.65 -2.11 -8.13
C PRO A 193 -14.34 -2.19 -6.75
N ASN A 194 -15.56 -2.72 -6.74
CA ASN A 194 -16.25 -3.09 -5.49
C ASN A 194 -15.56 -4.25 -4.75
N VAL A 195 -14.97 -5.17 -5.51
CA VAL A 195 -14.22 -6.32 -5.01
C VAL A 195 -12.98 -6.51 -5.86
N VAL A 196 -11.81 -6.49 -5.23
CA VAL A 196 -10.53 -6.84 -5.84
C VAL A 196 -10.44 -8.37 -5.89
N THR A 197 -10.32 -8.94 -7.09
CA THR A 197 -10.03 -10.37 -7.27
C THR A 197 -8.51 -10.61 -7.30
N ASP A 198 -8.09 -11.83 -6.96
CA ASP A 198 -6.71 -12.29 -7.20
C ASP A 198 -6.39 -12.19 -8.70
N GLN A 199 -5.44 -11.31 -9.05
CA GLN A 199 -5.02 -11.05 -10.43
C GLN A 199 -3.80 -11.87 -10.82
N ASN A 200 -3.11 -12.49 -9.86
CA ASN A 200 -1.82 -13.15 -10.07
C ASN A 200 -1.88 -14.68 -9.92
N GLY A 201 -2.94 -15.22 -9.35
CA GLY A 201 -3.19 -16.64 -9.15
C GLY A 201 -2.44 -17.24 -7.96
N ASP A 202 -1.93 -16.43 -7.02
CA ASP A 202 -1.17 -16.89 -5.85
C ASP A 202 -2.01 -17.15 -4.59
N GLY A 203 -3.32 -16.93 -4.67
CA GLY A 203 -4.29 -17.20 -3.62
C GLY A 203 -4.35 -16.14 -2.52
N ARG A 204 -3.69 -14.98 -2.69
CA ARG A 204 -3.74 -13.85 -1.76
C ARG A 204 -4.07 -12.56 -2.49
N ILE A 205 -5.00 -11.79 -1.96
CA ILE A 205 -5.34 -10.47 -2.50
C ILE A 205 -4.52 -9.43 -1.74
N ASN A 206 -3.63 -8.72 -2.45
CA ASN A 206 -2.60 -7.87 -1.87
C ASN A 206 -2.12 -6.78 -2.86
N ARG A 207 -1.07 -6.02 -2.49
CA ARG A 207 -0.46 -4.98 -3.34
C ARG A 207 -0.11 -5.43 -4.77
N ARG A 208 0.21 -6.72 -5.00
CA ARG A 208 0.54 -7.23 -6.34
C ARG A 208 -0.67 -7.28 -7.27
N ASP A 209 -1.86 -7.48 -6.72
CA ASP A 209 -3.13 -7.49 -7.45
C ASP A 209 -3.53 -6.08 -7.84
N LEU A 210 -3.39 -5.13 -6.90
CA LEU A 210 -3.58 -3.70 -7.18
C LEU A 210 -2.60 -3.20 -8.26
N ARG A 211 -1.31 -3.60 -8.22
CA ARG A 211 -0.36 -3.28 -9.31
C ARG A 211 -0.78 -3.85 -10.67
N LYS A 212 -1.46 -5.00 -10.71
CA LYS A 212 -1.99 -5.60 -11.94
C LYS A 212 -3.25 -4.92 -12.46
N ILE A 213 -4.14 -4.45 -11.58
CA ILE A 213 -5.30 -3.61 -11.96
C ILE A 213 -4.82 -2.27 -12.53
N GLY A 214 -3.83 -1.66 -11.86
CA GLY A 214 -3.25 -0.37 -12.23
C GLY A 214 -3.61 0.71 -11.21
N VAL A 215 -2.61 1.16 -10.45
CA VAL A 215 -2.75 2.20 -9.41
C VAL A 215 -2.18 3.54 -9.87
N ALA A 216 -2.88 4.62 -9.54
CA ALA A 216 -2.40 5.99 -9.67
C ALA A 216 -1.38 6.33 -8.59
N SER A 217 -1.59 5.84 -7.35
CA SER A 217 -0.81 6.18 -6.16
C SER A 217 0.27 5.17 -5.78
N ASN A 218 1.09 5.49 -4.76
CA ASN A 218 1.75 4.47 -3.94
C ASN A 218 0.71 3.46 -3.40
N ILE A 219 1.16 2.25 -3.05
CA ILE A 219 0.29 1.25 -2.41
C ILE A 219 0.72 1.15 -0.97
N GLU A 220 0.05 1.93 -0.12
CA GLU A 220 0.37 1.98 1.29
C GLU A 220 0.02 0.63 1.94
N THR A 221 0.89 0.13 2.82
CA THR A 221 0.71 -1.18 3.46
C THR A 221 1.09 -1.12 4.92
N VAL A 222 0.10 -1.21 5.81
CA VAL A 222 0.31 -1.19 7.25
C VAL A 222 0.08 -2.58 7.83
N HIS A 223 1.07 -3.10 8.56
CA HIS A 223 0.98 -4.33 9.33
C HIS A 223 0.61 -4.02 10.78
N PHE A 224 -0.49 -4.56 11.29
CA PHE A 224 -0.99 -4.25 12.64
C PHE A 224 -1.74 -5.45 13.23
N HIS A 225 -1.90 -5.46 14.55
CA HIS A 225 -2.67 -6.46 15.28
C HIS A 225 -4.05 -5.91 15.65
N ILE A 226 -5.10 -6.67 15.32
CA ILE A 226 -6.47 -6.39 15.75
C ILE A 226 -6.66 -7.00 17.15
N ASN A 227 -6.81 -6.16 18.16
CA ASN A 227 -6.92 -6.55 19.56
C ASN A 227 -8.25 -7.26 19.85
N GLY A 228 -8.21 -8.42 20.50
CA GLY A 228 -9.41 -9.17 20.91
C GLY A 228 -9.81 -9.01 22.38
N ASN A 229 -9.06 -8.23 23.18
CA ASN A 229 -9.37 -8.02 24.59
C ASN A 229 -10.61 -7.12 24.76
N PRO A 230 -11.44 -7.33 25.81
CA PRO A 230 -12.51 -6.42 26.18
C PRO A 230 -11.97 -5.10 26.76
N ALA A 231 -12.87 -4.13 26.93
CA ALA A 231 -12.62 -2.85 27.60
C ALA A 231 -12.47 -3.02 29.13
#